data_AF-A0A3C1S392-F1
#
_entry.id   AF-A0A3C1S392-F1
#
_cell.length_a   1.000
_cell.length_b   1.000
_cell.length_c   1.000
_cell.angle_alpha   90.00
_cell.angle_beta   90.00
_cell.angle_gamma   90.00
#
_symmetry.space_group_name_H-M   'P 1'
#
loop_
_entity.id
_entity.type
_entity.pdbx_description
1 polymer ?
#
loop_
_entity_poly.entity_id
_entity_poly.type
_entity_poly.pdbx_seq_one_letter_code
_entity_poly.pdbx_strand_id
1 'polypeptide(L)' 'MGGGKSLRFEAQHLWTEDDRKNWVGGTLEYNLSSRLAFYANDIYNYGSDETNEKIHYYNFGGNYSYKS' A
#
# COMPACT_ATOMS: atom_id res chain seq x y z
N MET A 1 23.30 -7.60 7.48
CA MET A 1 22.63 -6.44 6.88
C MET A 1 22.87 -5.23 7.78
N GLY A 2 23.71 -4.26 7.40
CA GLY A 2 24.23 -3.23 8.32
C GLY A 2 24.27 -1.80 7.78
N GLY A 3 23.33 -1.43 6.90
CA GLY A 3 23.33 -0.11 6.23
C GLY A 3 21.95 0.56 6.09
N GLY A 4 20.99 0.22 6.95
CA GLY A 4 19.65 0.83 6.92
C GLY A 4 18.79 0.46 5.72
N LYS A 5 19.12 -0.63 5.01
CA LYS A 5 18.31 -1.15 3.89
C LYS A 5 17.32 -2.18 4.40
N SER A 6 16.04 -2.02 4.06
CA SER A 6 14.99 -2.99 4.37
C SER A 6 13.91 -2.99 3.31
N LEU A 7 13.19 -4.10 3.21
CA LEU A 7 11.99 -4.25 2.40
C LEU A 7 10.86 -4.65 3.34
N ARG A 8 9.72 -3.98 3.21
CA ARG A 8 8.50 -4.28 3.94
C ARG A 8 7.39 -4.57 2.94
N PHE A 9 6.67 -5.63 3.19
CA PHE A 9 5.46 -5.98 2.46
C PHE A 9 4.32 -6.10 3.46
N GLU A 10 3.15 -5.59 3.10
CA GLU A 10 1.93 -5.67 3.88
C GLU A 10 0.77 -6.05 2.97
N ALA A 11 0.00 -7.04 3.39
CA ALA A 11 -1.27 -7.38 2.77
C ALA A 11 -2.39 -7.13 3.78
N GLN A 12 -3.46 -6.49 3.31
CA GLN A 12 -4.63 -6.14 4.11
C GLN A 12 -5.88 -6.71 3.46
N HIS A 13 -6.84 -7.11 4.29
CA HIS A 13 -8.12 -7.61 3.84
C HIS A 13 -9.22 -7.06 4.73
N LEU A 14 -10.30 -6.56 4.12
CA LEU A 14 -11.46 -6.03 4.82
C LEU A 14 -12.72 -6.73 4.32
N TRP A 15 -13.46 -7.34 5.25
CA TRP A 15 -14.81 -7.84 5.01
C TRP A 15 -15.83 -6.80 5.43
N THR A 16 -16.77 -6.49 4.55
CA THR A 16 -17.89 -5.61 4.86
C THR A 16 -19.07 -5.94 3.95
N GLU A 17 -20.28 -5.83 4.50
CA GLU A 17 -21.54 -5.97 3.76
C GLU A 17 -22.02 -4.63 3.18
N ASP A 18 -21.39 -3.51 3.58
CA ASP A 18 -21.77 -2.16 3.21
C ASP A 18 -21.10 -1.66 1.93
N ASP A 19 -21.75 -0.69 1.28
CA ASP A 19 -21.32 0.06 0.09
C ASP A 19 -20.74 -0.82 -1.03
N ARG A 20 -19.41 -0.97 -1.03
CA ARG A 20 -18.61 -1.57 -2.11
C ARG A 20 -18.13 -2.98 -1.80
N LYS A 21 -18.69 -3.59 -0.74
CA LYS A 21 -18.39 -4.94 -0.27
C LYS A 21 -16.90 -5.10 0.05
N ASN A 22 -16.35 -6.30 -0.07
CA ASN A 22 -15.00 -6.65 0.40
C ASN A 22 -13.86 -5.93 -0.35
N TRP A 23 -12.79 -5.64 0.40
CA TRP A 23 -11.58 -4.99 -0.10
C TRP A 23 -10.32 -5.81 0.17
N VAL A 24 -9.35 -5.65 -0.71
CA VAL A 24 -7.98 -6.15 -0.53
C VAL A 24 -7.01 -5.02 -0.79
N GLY A 25 -5.96 -4.96 0.02
CA GLY A 25 -4.91 -3.96 -0.09
C GLY A 25 -3.54 -4.60 -0.04
N GLY A 26 -2.59 -4.03 -0.79
CA GLY A 26 -1.19 -4.42 -0.77
C GLY A 26 -0.30 -3.20 -0.69
N THR A 27 0.70 -3.24 0.19
CA THR A 27 1.73 -2.21 0.30
C THR A 27 3.11 -2.84 0.17
N LEU A 28 3.95 -2.21 -0.63
CA LEU A 28 5.38 -2.51 -0.72
C LEU A 28 6.15 -1.26 -0.36
N GLU A 29 7.11 -1.38 0.55
CA GLU A 29 7.96 -0.27 0.99
C GLU A 29 9.42 -0.70 0.96
N TYR A 30 10.25 0.09 0.30
CA TYR A 30 11.68 -0.15 0.17
C TYR A 30 12.46 1.00 0.81
N ASN A 31 13.22 0.67 1.85
CA ASN A 31 14.12 1.57 2.54
C ASN A 31 15.52 1.41 1.93
N LEU A 32 16.01 2.46 1.25
CA LEU A 32 17.35 2.45 0.64
C LEU A 32 18.43 2.84 1.65
N SER A 33 18.06 3.59 2.68
CA SER A 33 18.91 4.01 3.79
C SER A 33 18.04 4.53 4.95
N SER A 34 18.65 4.93 6.06
CA SER A 34 17.95 5.63 7.16
C SER A 34 17.39 7.00 6.78
N ARG A 35 17.68 7.52 5.58
CA ARG A 35 17.28 8.86 5.11
C ARG A 35 16.39 8.85 3.88
N LEU A 36 16.20 7.69 3.24
CA LEU A 36 15.50 7.60 1.96
C LEU A 36 14.72 6.30 1.89
N ALA A 37 13.41 6.44 1.73
CA ALA A 37 12.50 5.32 1.55
C ALA A 37 11.40 5.68 0.55
N PHE A 38 10.88 4.65 -0.11
CA PHE A 38 9.75 4.75 -1.03
C PHE A 38 8.73 3.68 -0.70
N TYR A 39 7.47 3.95 -1.00
CA TYR A 39 6.40 2.98 -0.90
C TYR A 39 5.42 3.12 -2.06
N ALA A 40 4.77 2.01 -2.37
CA ALA A 40 3.62 1.92 -3.25
C ALA A 40 2.55 1.08 -2.56
N ASN A 41 1.30 1.49 -2.74
CA ASN A 41 0.12 0.85 -2.19
C ASN A 41 -0.97 0.82 -3.26
N ASP A 42 -1.69 -0.29 -3.29
CA ASP A 42 -2.91 -0.47 -4.08
C ASP A 42 -3.99 -1.07 -3.19
N ILE A 43 -5.19 -0.51 -3.26
CA ILE A 43 -6.35 -0.99 -2.53
C ILE A 43 -7.51 -1.10 -3.53
N TYR A 44 -8.10 -2.28 -3.58
CA TYR A 44 -9.10 -2.66 -4.57
C TYR A 44 -10.32 -3.31 -3.89
N ASN A 45 -11.54 -2.90 -4.26
CA ASN A 45 -12.75 -3.61 -3.86
C ASN A 45 -13.10 -4.68 -4.90
N TYR A 46 -13.12 -5.93 -4.44
CA TYR A 46 -13.36 -7.10 -5.30
C TYR A 46 -14.75 -7.70 -5.13
N GLY A 47 -15.50 -7.25 -4.11
CA GLY A 47 -16.79 -7.85 -3.76
C GLY A 47 -17.97 -7.43 -4.64
N SER A 48 -17.91 -6.33 -5.40
CA SER A 48 -19.05 -5.86 -6.19
C SER A 48 -19.20 -6.56 -7.55
N ASP A 49 -20.44 -6.95 -7.87
CA ASP A 49 -20.84 -7.59 -9.13
C ASP A 49 -21.01 -6.55 -10.26
N GLU A 50 -21.25 -5.30 -9.91
CA GLU A 50 -21.37 -4.16 -10.80
C GLU A 50 -19.97 -3.64 -11.16
N THR A 51 -19.55 -3.78 -12.43
CA THR A 51 -18.23 -3.34 -12.88
C THR A 51 -17.97 -1.85 -12.63
N ASN A 52 -19.02 -1.01 -12.62
CA ASN A 52 -18.91 0.43 -12.36
C ASN A 52 -18.62 0.78 -10.89
N GLU A 53 -18.75 -0.18 -9.97
CA GLU A 53 -18.48 0.02 -8.54
C GLU A 53 -17.09 -0.47 -8.13
N LYS A 54 -16.31 -1.02 -9.07
CA LYS A 54 -14.93 -1.45 -8.85
C LYS A 54 -14.00 -0.25 -8.89
N ILE A 55 -13.34 0.00 -7.78
CA ILE A 55 -12.44 1.12 -7.51
C ILE A 55 -11.08 0.57 -7.13
N HIS A 56 -10.07 1.16 -7.76
CA HIS A 56 -8.67 0.99 -7.43
C HIS A 56 -8.13 2.30 -6.89
N TYR A 57 -7.64 2.28 -5.65
CA TYR A 57 -6.94 3.39 -5.03
C TYR A 57 -5.45 3.11 -5.02
N TYR A 58 -4.76 3.71 -5.99
CA TYR A 58 -3.30 3.69 -6.04
C TYR A 58 -2.72 4.84 -5.22
N ASN A 59 -1.77 4.53 -4.34
CA ASN A 59 -0.99 5.51 -3.61
C ASN A 59 0.49 5.19 -3.73
N PHE A 60 1.33 6.20 -3.94
CA PHE A 60 2.77 6.05 -3.91
C PHE A 60 3.38 7.27 -3.23
N GLY A 61 4.52 7.07 -2.59
CA GLY A 61 5.19 8.14 -1.89
C GLY A 61 6.58 7.76 -1.45
N GLY A 62 7.24 8.69 -0.81
CA GLY A 62 8.57 8.49 -0.25
C GLY A 62 8.92 9.59 0.71
N ASN A 63 9.95 9.33 1.50
CA ASN A 63 10.50 10.31 2.43
C ASN A 63 11.99 10.49 2.18
N TYR A 64 12.45 11.72 2.42
CA TYR A 64 13.86 12.06 2.38
C TYR A 64 14.23 12.97 3.54
N SER A 65 15.30 12.63 4.25
CA SER A 65 15.83 13.42 5.36
C SER A 65 17.23 13.95 5.04
N TYR A 66 17.36 15.28 4.97
CA TYR A 66 18.63 15.96 4.67
C TYR A 66 19.59 16.01 5.88
N LYS A 67 19.05 16.19 7.09
CA LYS A 67 19.77 16.09 8.37
C LYS A 67 19.11 15.03 9.24
N SER A 68 19.93 14.25 9.93
CA SER A 68 19.51 13.24 10.91
C SER A 68 19.82 13.72 12.31
#